data_AF-A0A378UDR9-F1
#
_entry.id   AF-A0A378UDR9-F1
#
_cell.length_a   1.000
_cell.length_b   1.000
_cell.length_c   1.000
_cell.angle_alpha   90.00
_cell.angle_beta   90.00
_cell.angle_gamma   90.00
#
_symmetry.space_group_name_H-M   'P 1'
#
loop_
_entity.id
_entity.type
_entity.pdbx_description
1 polymer ?
#
loop_
_entity_poly.entity_id
_entity_poly.type
_entity_poly.pdbx_seq_one_letter_code
_entity_poly.pdbx_strand_id
1 'polypeptide(L)' 'MTTNNRQKDKCFTIRVDADLLKTFQTVAKENDRPSAQLIRDFMREYIKKNKQGELKF' A
#
# COMPACT_ATOMS: atom_id res chain seq x y z
N MET A 1 -19.28 3.99 -25.12
CA MET A 1 -18.61 2.73 -24.73
C MET A 1 -17.64 3.05 -23.60
N THR A 2 -18.06 2.91 -22.33
CA THR A 2 -17.19 3.13 -21.18
C THR A 2 -16.47 1.82 -20.87
N THR A 3 -15.17 1.76 -21.16
CA THR A 3 -14.30 0.66 -20.77
C THR A 3 -14.19 0.64 -19.25
N ASN A 4 -14.93 -0.26 -18.62
CA ASN A 4 -14.78 -0.60 -17.21
C ASN A 4 -13.44 -1.33 -17.07
N ASN A 5 -12.35 -0.58 -16.92
CA ASN A 5 -11.02 -1.13 -16.69
C ASN A 5 -10.98 -1.69 -15.26
N ARG A 6 -11.50 -2.91 -15.08
CA ARG A 6 -11.27 -3.73 -13.89
C ARG A 6 -9.79 -4.06 -13.85
N GLN A 7 -9.00 -3.12 -13.33
CA GLN A 7 -7.59 -3.36 -13.03
C GLN A 7 -7.55 -4.57 -12.09
N LYS A 8 -6.86 -5.63 -12.52
CA LYS A 8 -6.82 -6.89 -11.77
C LYS A 8 -6.15 -6.62 -10.43
N ASP A 9 -6.92 -6.65 -9.35
CA ASP A 9 -6.37 -6.64 -8.00
C ASP A 9 -5.39 -7.81 -7.84
N LYS A 10 -4.20 -7.54 -7.31
CA LYS A 10 -3.17 -8.55 -7.05
C LYS A 10 -2.80 -8.53 -5.58
N CYS A 11 -2.65 -9.70 -4.99
CA CYS A 11 -2.12 -9.85 -3.64
C CYS A 11 -0.60 -9.79 -3.67
N PHE A 12 -0.01 -9.04 -2.75
CA PHE A 12 1.43 -8.96 -2.52
C PHE A 12 1.75 -9.59 -1.16
N THR A 13 2.33 -10.78 -1.18
CA THR A 13 2.70 -11.51 0.04
C THR A 13 4.14 -11.21 0.41
N ILE A 14 4.37 -10.73 1.62
CA ILE A 14 5.69 -10.46 2.17
C ILE A 14 5.87 -11.15 3.51
N ARG A 15 7.11 -11.59 3.78
CA ARG A 15 7.50 -12.02 5.13
C ARG A 15 8.07 -10.82 5.87
N VAL A 16 7.61 -10.64 7.09
CA VAL A 16 8.05 -9.59 8.01
C VAL A 16 8.23 -10.20 9.38
N ASP A 17 9.00 -9.53 10.23
CA ASP A 17 9.10 -9.87 11.64
C ASP A 17 7.71 -9.77 12.32
N ALA A 18 7.44 -10.70 13.24
CA ALA A 18 6.14 -10.81 13.89
C ALA A 18 5.84 -9.63 14.82
N ASP A 19 6.84 -9.18 15.58
CA ASP A 19 6.70 -8.05 16.51
C ASP A 19 6.56 -6.73 15.75
N LEU A 20 7.27 -6.60 14.63
CA LEU A 20 7.11 -5.48 13.71
C LEU A 20 5.68 -5.42 13.16
N LEU A 21 5.13 -6.53 12.66
CA LEU A 21 3.77 -6.57 12.12
C LEU A 21 2.73 -6.22 13.19
N LYS A 22 2.88 -6.78 14.39
CA LYS A 22 1.99 -6.52 15.53
C LYS A 22 2.00 -5.04 15.89
N THR A 23 3.18 -4.45 16.05
CA THR A 23 3.34 -3.03 16.38
C THR A 23 2.72 -2.14 15.30
N PHE A 24 2.99 -2.44 14.03
CA PHE A 24 2.41 -1.72 12.91
C PHE A 24 0.88 -1.76 12.92
N GLN A 25 0.28 -2.93 13.19
CA GLN A 25 -1.18 -3.08 13.25
C GLN A 25 -1.80 -2.35 14.44
N THR A 26 -1.15 -2.37 15.61
CA THR A 26 -1.59 -1.60 16.79
C THR A 26 -1.64 -0.11 16.49
N VAL A 27 -0.54 0.44 15.98
CA VAL A 27 -0.46 1.87 15.64
C VAL A 27 -1.47 2.22 14.54
N ALA A 28 -1.61 1.38 13.51
CA ALA A 28 -2.59 1.59 12.46
C ALA A 28 -4.02 1.67 13.01
N LYS A 29 -4.37 0.80 13.96
CA LYS A 29 -5.67 0.79 14.63
C LYS A 29 -5.88 2.04 15.50
N GLU A 30 -4.88 2.46 16.27
CA GLU A 30 -4.94 3.68 17.08
C GLU A 30 -5.17 4.93 16.23
N ASN A 31 -4.68 4.92 14.99
CA ASN A 31 -4.88 6.00 14.03
C ASN A 31 -6.14 5.83 13.15
N ASP A 32 -6.98 4.83 13.43
CA ASP A 32 -8.19 4.48 12.65
C ASP A 32 -7.92 4.28 11.15
N ARG A 33 -6.78 3.63 10.83
CA ARG A 33 -6.33 3.42 9.46
C ARG A 33 -6.11 1.94 9.17
N PRO A 34 -6.69 1.37 8.09
CA PRO A 34 -6.40 0.00 7.69
C PRO A 34 -4.93 -0.17 7.27
N SER A 35 -4.26 -1.20 7.78
CA SER A 35 -2.86 -1.54 7.44
C SER A 35 -2.60 -1.60 5.94
N ALA A 36 -3.51 -2.20 5.15
CA ALA A 36 -3.36 -2.29 3.71
C ALA A 36 -3.41 -0.93 3.01
N GLN A 37 -4.17 0.04 3.54
CA GLN A 37 -4.19 1.41 3.01
C GLN A 37 -2.85 2.10 3.28
N LEU A 38 -2.31 1.95 4.49
CA LEU A 38 -1.00 2.50 4.86
C LEU A 38 0.12 1.96 3.96
N ILE A 39 0.14 0.65 3.70
CA ILE A 39 1.12 0.05 2.78
C ILE A 39 0.95 0.60 1.35
N ARG A 40 -0.28 0.73 0.86
CA ARG A 40 -0.54 1.32 -0.47
C ARG A 40 -0.09 2.77 -0.55
N ASP A 41 -0.31 3.57 0.48
CA ASP A 41 0.14 4.96 0.54
C ASP A 41 1.67 5.02 0.59
N PHE A 42 2.30 4.19 1.42
CA PHE A 42 3.76 4.08 1.48
C PHE A 42 4.35 3.71 0.12
N MET A 43 3.77 2.75 -0.60
CA MET A 43 4.19 2.39 -1.95
C MET A 43 4.09 3.59 -2.91
N ARG A 44 2.98 4.34 -2.89
CA ARG A 44 2.80 5.52 -3.74
C ARG A 44 3.85 6.59 -3.44
N GLU A 45 4.06 6.90 -2.16
CA GLU A 45 5.04 7.90 -1.72
C GLU A 45 6.47 7.46 -2.05
N TYR A 46 6.79 6.18 -1.84
CA TYR A 46 8.09 5.62 -2.23
C TYR A 46 8.34 5.81 -3.72
N ILE A 47 7.36 5.48 -4.58
CA ILE A 47 7.54 5.64 -6.02
C ILE A 47 7.64 7.12 -6.40
N LYS A 48 6.79 8.00 -5.85
CA LYS A 48 6.86 9.46 -6.12
C LYS A 48 8.24 10.03 -5.78
N LYS A 49 8.81 9.64 -4.64
CA LYS A 49 10.13 10.11 -4.21
C LYS A 49 11.27 9.62 -5.10
N ASN A 50 11.12 8.44 -5.70
CA ASN A 50 12.20 7.77 -6.42
C ASN A 50 12.06 7.77 -7.95
N LYS A 51 10.90 8.16 -8.50
CA LYS A 51 10.71 8.34 -9.94
C LYS A 51 10.71 9.83 -10.30
N GLN A 52 11.76 10.29 -10.98
CA GLN A 52 11.73 11.51 -11.81
C GLN A 52 10.99 11.28 -13.16
N GLY A 53 9.88 10.55 -13.17
CA GLY A 53 9.16 10.25 -14.41
C GLY A 53 7.80 9.62 -14.16
N GLU A 54 6.76 10.23 -14.73
CA GLU A 54 5.33 9.92 -14.62
C GLU A 54 4.99 8.46 -14.21
N LEU A 55 4.24 8.34 -13.12
CA LEU A 55 3.46 7.13 -12.83
C LEU A 55 2.15 7.19 -13.62
N LYS A 56 2.05 6.38 -14.67
CA LYS A 56 0.76 6.01 -15.28
C LYS A 56 0.28 4.72 -14.61
N PHE A 57 -0.84 4.79 -13.89
CA PHE A 57 -1.52 3.65 -13.26
C PHE A 57 -2.71 3.22 -14.12
#